data_AF-A0A1J4MHQ0-F1
#
_entry.id   AF-A0A1J4MHQ0-F1
#
_cell.length_a   1.000
_cell.length_b   1.000
_cell.length_c   1.000
_cell.angle_alpha   90.00
_cell.angle_beta   90.00
_cell.angle_gamma   90.00
#
_symmetry.space_group_name_H-M   'P 1'
#
loop_
_entity.id
_entity.type
_entity.pdbx_description
1 polymer ?
#
loop_
_entity_poly.entity_id
_entity_poly.type
_entity_poly.pdbx_seq_one_letter_code
_entity_poly.pdbx_strand_id
1 'polypeptide(L)'
;MKVDLSSWVPLSCYEVYEHLTKVGDHVDDENINDVKRDDEAYSSTLFLYKSILWYLKAFHNVENMLKYEQTIYDITQKLYSKFGLTMLEIIQVLDLRPKHLVDLHCSIQNCDKRFSEEDLIEMLDIIGQLNFEVSCLDK
;
A
#
# COMPACT_ATOMS: atom_id res chain seq x y z
N MET A 1 -4.58 6.64 28.00
CA MET A 1 -4.31 7.55 26.87
C MET A 1 -5.65 7.97 26.27
N LYS A 2 -5.94 9.27 26.08
CA LYS A 2 -7.08 9.71 25.27
C LYS A 2 -6.55 9.92 23.86
N VAL A 3 -7.17 9.27 22.88
CA VAL A 3 -6.76 9.36 21.48
C VAL A 3 -7.39 10.60 20.88
N ASP A 4 -6.56 11.48 20.32
CA ASP A 4 -7.02 12.55 19.45
C ASP A 4 -7.10 12.01 18.03
N LEU A 5 -8.29 12.07 17.44
CA LEU A 5 -8.56 11.58 16.08
C LEU A 5 -8.46 12.68 15.04
N SER A 6 -8.23 13.93 15.45
CA SER A 6 -8.15 15.07 14.52
C SER A 6 -6.96 14.99 13.55
N SER A 7 -5.91 14.24 13.91
CA SER A 7 -4.73 13.98 13.09
C SER A 7 -4.79 12.64 12.34
N TRP A 8 -5.89 11.90 12.44
CA TRP A 8 -5.99 10.59 11.81
C TRP A 8 -6.10 10.73 10.29
N VAL A 9 -5.16 10.11 9.58
CA VAL A 9 -5.13 10.03 8.13
C VAL A 9 -4.91 8.56 7.76
N PRO A 10 -5.71 7.98 6.84
CA PRO A 10 -5.47 6.64 6.35
C PRO A 10 -4.17 6.62 5.53
N LEU A 11 -3.38 5.57 5.73
CA LEU A 11 -2.12 5.34 5.02
C LEU A 11 -2.29 4.14 4.09
N SER A 12 -1.74 4.24 2.90
CA SER A 12 -1.62 3.12 1.95
C SER A 12 -0.60 2.09 2.44
N CYS A 13 -0.71 0.85 1.93
CA CYS A 13 0.27 -0.20 2.19
C CYS A 13 1.69 0.24 1.79
N TYR A 14 1.81 1.08 0.75
CA TYR A 14 3.06 1.67 0.30
C TYR A 14 3.68 2.61 1.34
N GLU A 15 2.93 3.59 1.84
CA GLU A 15 3.42 4.56 2.84
C GLU A 15 3.80 3.85 4.15
N VAL A 16 3.01 2.85 4.55
CA VAL A 16 3.33 2.01 5.71
C VAL A 16 4.64 1.26 5.47
N TYR A 17 4.82 0.66 4.29
CA TYR A 17 6.05 -0.06 3.97
C TYR A 17 7.28 0.85 4.01
N GLU A 18 7.20 2.01 3.35
CA GLU A 18 8.29 3.00 3.32
C GLU A 18 8.68 3.43 4.74
N HIS A 19 7.70 3.72 5.58
CA HIS A 19 7.94 4.06 6.98
C HIS A 19 8.63 2.94 7.74
N LEU A 20 8.12 1.71 7.62
CA LEU A 20 8.69 0.56 8.32
C LEU A 20 10.13 0.28 7.86
N THR A 21 10.45 0.42 6.57
CA THR A 21 11.83 0.25 6.10
C THR A 21 12.80 1.26 6.71
N LYS A 22 12.41 2.54 6.81
CA LYS A 22 13.24 3.57 7.46
C LYS A 22 13.47 3.29 8.94
N VAL A 23 12.48 2.73 9.63
CA VAL A 23 12.63 2.32 11.03
C VAL A 23 13.54 1.09 11.15
N GLY A 24 13.47 0.15 10.22
CA GLY A 24 14.30 -1.06 10.17
C GLY A 24 15.80 -0.81 10.10
N ASP A 25 16.21 0.16 9.28
CA ASP A 25 17.61 0.54 9.13
C ASP A 25 18.23 0.98 10.47
N HIS A 26 17.43 1.48 11.41
CA HIS A 26 17.87 1.85 12.76
C HIS A 26 17.88 0.67 13.74
N VAL A 27 17.12 -0.39 13.49
CA VAL A 27 17.02 -1.57 14.38
C VAL A 27 18.16 -2.56 14.13
N ASP A 28 18.61 -2.71 12.88
CA ASP A 28 19.72 -3.59 12.52
C ASP A 28 21.10 -3.01 12.95
N ASP A 29 21.22 -1.68 13.06
CA ASP A 29 22.47 -1.01 13.43
C ASP A 29 22.71 -0.96 14.95
N GLU A 30 21.67 -1.02 15.78
CA GLU A 30 21.81 -0.84 17.24
C GLU A 30 22.07 -2.12 18.05
N ASN A 31 21.88 -3.36 17.56
CA ASN A 31 22.01 -4.53 18.46
C ASN A 31 22.39 -5.88 17.82
N ILE A 32 23.69 -6.13 17.73
CA ILE A 32 24.21 -7.52 17.84
C ILE A 32 24.92 -7.76 19.18
N ASN A 33 25.39 -6.72 19.89
CA ASN A 33 26.29 -6.94 21.04
C ASN A 33 25.84 -6.42 22.42
N ASP A 34 24.80 -5.59 22.57
CA ASP A 34 24.60 -4.92 23.88
C ASP A 34 23.21 -4.96 24.53
N VAL A 35 22.20 -5.60 23.92
CA VAL A 35 20.89 -5.74 24.56
C VAL A 35 20.71 -7.14 25.14
N LYS A 36 21.23 -7.31 26.36
CA LYS A 36 20.66 -8.24 27.34
C LYS A 36 19.22 -7.81 27.66
N ARG A 37 18.20 -8.26 26.93
CA ARG A 37 16.80 -7.95 27.35
C ARG A 37 15.84 -9.11 27.14
N ASP A 38 15.57 -9.79 28.25
CA ASP A 38 14.31 -10.46 28.55
C ASP A 38 13.15 -9.44 28.67
N ASP A 39 12.92 -8.62 27.64
CA ASP A 39 11.72 -7.76 27.56
C ASP A 39 10.76 -8.35 26.51
N GLU A 40 9.73 -9.07 26.98
CA GLU A 40 8.64 -9.59 26.14
C GLU A 40 8.00 -8.51 25.26
N ALA A 41 8.00 -7.25 25.72
CA ALA A 41 7.50 -6.09 24.97
C ALA A 41 8.36 -5.75 23.72
N TYR A 42 9.69 -5.87 23.83
CA TYR A 42 10.60 -5.69 22.69
C TYR A 42 10.41 -6.83 21.68
N SER A 43 10.28 -8.06 22.18
CA SER A 43 10.00 -9.25 21.36
C SER A 43 8.66 -9.13 20.61
N SER A 44 7.59 -8.68 21.27
CA SER A 44 6.27 -8.54 20.67
C SER A 44 6.21 -7.47 19.59
N THR A 45 6.87 -6.32 19.83
CA THR A 45 6.94 -5.22 18.85
C THR A 45 7.76 -5.62 17.63
N LEU A 46 8.92 -6.27 17.86
CA LEU A 46 9.77 -6.77 16.78
C LEU A 46 9.07 -7.85 15.96
N PHE A 47 8.31 -8.74 16.61
CA PHE A 47 7.49 -9.74 15.92
C PHE A 47 6.45 -9.06 15.02
N LEU A 48 5.65 -8.13 15.56
CA LEU A 48 4.64 -7.40 14.79
C LEU A 48 5.25 -6.67 13.59
N TYR A 49 6.36 -5.97 13.81
CA TYR A 49 7.13 -5.28 12.78
C TYR A 49 7.53 -6.23 11.63
N LYS A 50 8.14 -7.37 11.97
CA LYS A 50 8.55 -8.38 10.98
C LYS A 50 7.35 -9.00 10.26
N SER A 51 6.25 -9.26 10.97
CA SER A 51 5.04 -9.83 10.38
C SER A 51 4.39 -8.88 9.37
N ILE A 52 4.28 -7.58 9.68
CA ILE A 52 3.70 -6.59 8.77
C ILE A 52 4.59 -6.43 7.53
N LEU A 53 5.91 -6.28 7.71
CA LEU A 53 6.83 -6.19 6.58
C LEU A 53 6.75 -7.42 5.67
N TRP A 54 6.71 -8.62 6.24
CA TRP A 54 6.56 -9.84 5.47
C TRP A 54 5.24 -9.85 4.68
N TYR A 55 4.13 -9.48 5.32
CA TYR A 55 2.81 -9.42 4.66
C TYR A 55 2.82 -8.45 3.48
N LEU A 56 3.35 -7.23 3.68
CA LEU A 56 3.40 -6.21 2.63
C LEU A 56 4.27 -6.66 1.44
N LYS A 57 5.42 -7.28 1.71
CA LYS A 57 6.30 -7.82 0.66
C LYS A 57 5.63 -8.97 -0.09
N ALA A 58 5.07 -9.94 0.63
CA ALA A 58 4.54 -11.17 0.06
C ALA A 58 3.27 -10.95 -0.77
N PHE A 59 2.38 -10.05 -0.34
CA PHE A 59 1.04 -9.90 -0.95
C PHE A 59 0.86 -8.60 -1.73
N HIS A 60 1.56 -7.52 -1.35
CA HIS A 60 1.38 -6.21 -1.99
C HIS A 60 2.51 -5.81 -2.94
N ASN A 61 3.62 -6.57 -3.03
CA ASN A 61 4.74 -6.27 -3.94
C ASN A 61 5.21 -4.79 -3.83
N VAL A 62 5.19 -4.26 -2.61
CA VAL A 62 5.48 -2.86 -2.28
C VAL A 62 6.94 -2.45 -2.59
N GLU A 63 7.85 -3.42 -2.67
CA GLU A 63 9.26 -3.18 -3.03
C GLU A 63 9.40 -2.57 -4.42
N ASN A 64 8.55 -2.97 -5.36
CA ASN A 64 8.54 -2.38 -6.69
C ASN A 64 7.89 -1.00 -6.69
N MET A 65 6.90 -0.75 -5.83
CA MET A 65 6.23 0.56 -5.76
C MET A 65 7.19 1.71 -5.39
N LEU A 66 8.19 1.46 -4.52
CA LEU A 66 9.23 2.46 -4.19
C LEU A 66 10.02 2.94 -5.41
N LYS A 67 10.14 2.10 -6.43
CA LYS A 67 10.88 2.47 -7.66
C LYS A 67 10.07 3.37 -8.59
N TYR A 68 8.76 3.46 -8.38
CA TYR A 68 7.82 4.12 -9.30
C TYR A 68 6.95 5.17 -8.59
N GLU A 69 7.52 5.88 -7.62
CA GLU A 69 6.84 6.91 -6.83
C GLU A 69 6.14 7.95 -7.72
N GLN A 70 6.84 8.46 -8.75
CA GLN A 70 6.26 9.43 -9.69
C GLN A 70 5.06 8.85 -10.47
N THR A 71 5.15 7.59 -10.90
CA THR A 71 4.05 6.89 -11.58
C THR A 71 2.84 6.77 -10.67
N ILE A 72 3.05 6.42 -9.40
CA ILE A 72 1.98 6.32 -8.39
C ILE A 72 1.32 7.68 -8.19
N TYR A 73 2.12 8.75 -8.06
CA TYR A 73 1.61 10.11 -7.94
C TYR A 73 0.75 10.51 -9.16
N ASP A 74 1.25 10.29 -10.37
CA ASP A 74 0.56 10.67 -11.61
C ASP A 74 -0.77 9.90 -11.76
N ILE A 75 -0.80 8.62 -11.39
CA ILE A 75 -2.01 7.80 -11.41
C ILE A 75 -2.99 8.26 -10.34
N THR A 76 -2.53 8.53 -9.13
CA THR A 76 -3.35 9.08 -8.03
C THR A 76 -4.01 10.39 -8.46
N GLN A 77 -3.26 11.29 -9.11
CA GLN A 77 -3.78 12.55 -9.63
C GLN A 77 -4.83 12.34 -10.71
N LYS A 78 -4.64 11.39 -11.63
CA LYS A 78 -5.65 11.04 -12.65
C LYS A 78 -6.92 10.47 -12.02
N LEU A 79 -6.78 9.52 -11.10
CA LEU A 79 -7.90 8.90 -10.38
C LEU A 79 -8.73 9.94 -9.62
N TYR A 80 -8.07 10.90 -8.97
CA TYR A 80 -8.72 12.00 -8.29
C TYR A 80 -9.37 13.00 -9.25
N SER A 81 -8.61 13.56 -10.19
CA SER A 81 -9.04 14.69 -11.02
C SER A 81 -10.06 14.32 -12.10
N LYS A 82 -9.91 13.14 -12.71
CA LYS A 82 -10.76 12.69 -13.81
C LYS A 82 -12.01 11.98 -13.32
N PHE A 83 -11.85 11.06 -12.37
CA PHE A 83 -12.95 10.20 -11.91
C PHE A 83 -13.54 10.65 -10.56
N GLY A 84 -12.96 11.64 -9.89
CA GLY A 84 -13.48 12.15 -8.63
C GLY A 84 -13.50 11.08 -7.53
N LEU A 85 -12.54 10.15 -7.57
CA LEU A 85 -12.42 9.11 -6.55
C LEU A 85 -12.03 9.74 -5.20
N THR A 86 -12.62 9.22 -4.12
CA THR A 86 -12.27 9.66 -2.77
C THR A 86 -10.90 9.14 -2.38
N MET A 87 -10.25 9.76 -1.39
CA MET A 87 -8.93 9.35 -0.90
C MET A 87 -8.90 7.86 -0.48
N LEU A 88 -9.97 7.37 0.16
CA LEU A 88 -10.07 5.97 0.58
C LEU A 88 -10.22 5.02 -0.61
N GLU A 89 -10.99 5.39 -1.63
CA GLU A 89 -11.13 4.59 -2.85
C GLU A 89 -9.81 4.54 -3.61
N ILE A 90 -9.08 5.66 -3.68
CA ILE A 90 -7.75 5.71 -4.29
C ILE A 90 -6.79 4.79 -3.54
N ILE A 91 -6.73 4.87 -2.21
CA ILE A 91 -5.88 3.98 -1.40
C ILE A 91 -6.24 2.51 -1.67
N GLN A 92 -7.52 2.15 -1.70
CA GLN A 92 -7.94 0.78 -1.99
C GLN A 92 -7.54 0.32 -3.39
N VAL A 93 -7.72 1.17 -4.40
CA VAL A 93 -7.32 0.88 -5.78
C VAL A 93 -5.80 0.71 -5.89
N LEU A 94 -5.02 1.54 -5.21
CA LEU A 94 -3.56 1.44 -5.18
C LEU A 94 -3.10 0.16 -4.48
N ASP A 95 -3.69 -0.18 -3.34
CA ASP A 95 -3.26 -1.33 -2.52
C ASP A 95 -3.65 -2.67 -3.15
N LEU A 96 -4.83 -2.73 -3.77
CA LEU A 96 -5.40 -3.97 -4.34
C LEU A 96 -5.06 -4.17 -5.83
N ARG A 97 -4.81 -3.09 -6.58
CA ARG A 97 -4.57 -3.08 -8.03
C ARG A 97 -5.59 -3.95 -8.80
N PRO A 98 -6.86 -3.51 -8.86
CA PRO A 98 -7.91 -4.15 -9.64
C PRO A 98 -7.46 -4.52 -11.06
N LYS A 99 -7.72 -5.76 -11.50
CA LYS A 99 -7.40 -6.23 -12.86
C LYS A 99 -8.65 -6.48 -13.68
N HIS A 100 -9.75 -6.75 -13.02
CA HIS A 100 -11.04 -7.03 -13.62
C HIS A 100 -12.07 -6.00 -13.15
N LEU A 101 -13.12 -5.80 -13.94
CA LEU A 101 -14.20 -4.88 -13.59
C LEU A 101 -14.81 -5.21 -12.23
N VAL A 102 -15.01 -6.50 -11.93
CA VAL A 102 -15.52 -6.96 -10.64
C VAL A 102 -14.68 -6.46 -9.45
N ASP A 103 -13.37 -6.35 -9.61
CA ASP A 103 -12.48 -5.85 -8.56
C ASP A 103 -12.72 -4.35 -8.32
N LEU A 104 -12.99 -3.57 -9.37
CA LEU A 104 -13.37 -2.15 -9.25
C LEU A 104 -14.71 -1.99 -8.53
N HIS A 105 -15.71 -2.84 -8.80
CA HIS A 105 -16.98 -2.81 -8.05
C HIS A 105 -16.77 -3.12 -6.55
N CYS A 106 -15.74 -3.89 -6.20
CA CYS A 106 -15.36 -4.14 -4.81
C CYS A 106 -14.61 -2.97 -4.17
N SER A 107 -13.80 -2.22 -4.94
CA SER A 107 -13.00 -1.09 -4.43
C SER A 107 -13.73 0.25 -4.42
N ILE A 108 -14.76 0.44 -5.25
CA ILE A 108 -15.42 1.73 -5.44
C ILE A 108 -16.90 1.62 -5.09
N GLN A 109 -17.38 2.52 -4.23
CA GLN A 109 -18.79 2.48 -3.82
C GLN A 109 -19.72 2.95 -4.93
N ASN A 110 -20.81 2.22 -5.14
CA ASN A 110 -21.83 2.51 -6.14
C ASN A 110 -21.25 2.72 -7.55
N CYS A 111 -20.24 1.91 -7.90
CA CYS A 111 -19.46 2.03 -9.13
C CYS A 111 -20.37 2.13 -10.39
N ASP A 112 -21.34 1.22 -10.54
CA ASP A 112 -22.30 1.18 -11.66
C ASP A 112 -23.18 2.44 -11.82
N LYS A 113 -23.35 3.21 -10.74
CA LYS A 113 -24.18 4.42 -10.75
C LYS A 113 -23.36 5.67 -11.02
N ARG A 114 -22.04 5.61 -10.80
CA ARG A 114 -21.14 6.77 -10.87
C ARG A 114 -20.40 6.86 -12.19
N PHE A 115 -20.13 5.73 -12.82
CA PHE A 115 -19.22 5.64 -13.96
C PHE A 115 -19.88 4.88 -15.11
N SER A 116 -19.57 5.30 -16.33
CA SER A 116 -19.94 4.55 -17.53
C SER A 116 -19.01 3.36 -17.73
N GLU A 117 -19.42 2.38 -18.55
CA GLU A 117 -18.57 1.23 -18.87
C GLU A 117 -17.26 1.66 -19.55
N GLU A 118 -17.29 2.71 -20.37
CA GLU A 118 -16.10 3.31 -20.98
C GLU A 118 -15.14 3.89 -19.94
N ASP A 119 -15.67 4.60 -18.93
CA ASP A 119 -14.86 5.14 -17.82
C ASP A 119 -14.21 4.01 -17.01
N LEU A 120 -14.92 2.91 -16.79
CA LEU A 120 -14.42 1.77 -16.02
C LEU A 120 -13.29 1.04 -16.75
N ILE A 121 -13.42 0.88 -18.07
CA ILE A 121 -12.35 0.31 -18.90
C ILE A 121 -11.13 1.23 -18.87
N GLU A 122 -11.32 2.54 -19.01
CA GLU A 122 -10.21 3.49 -18.95
C GLU A 122 -9.54 3.51 -17.56
N MET A 123 -10.32 3.41 -16.48
CA MET A 123 -9.78 3.27 -15.13
C MET A 123 -8.90 2.03 -15.00
N LEU A 124 -9.36 0.88 -15.51
CA LEU A 124 -8.55 -0.35 -15.52
C LEU A 124 -7.26 -0.18 -16.31
N ASP A 125 -7.29 0.51 -17.45
CA ASP A 125 -6.09 0.75 -18.26
C ASP A 125 -5.07 1.64 -17.53
N ILE A 126 -5.54 2.66 -16.81
CA ILE A 126 -4.69 3.51 -15.97
C ILE A 126 -4.09 2.70 -14.81
N ILE A 127 -4.91 1.91 -14.11
CA ILE A 127 -4.46 1.08 -12.99
C ILE A 127 -3.50 -0.02 -13.48
N GLY A 128 -3.68 -0.52 -14.70
CA GLY A 128 -2.82 -1.52 -15.33
C GLY A 128 -1.35 -1.08 -15.42
N GLN A 129 -1.08 0.21 -15.43
CA GLN A 129 0.29 0.78 -15.41
C GLN A 129 1.03 0.52 -14.08
N LEU A 130 0.31 0.16 -13.01
CA LEU A 130 0.86 -0.24 -11.71
C LEU A 130 1.23 -1.73 -11.64
N ASN A 131 0.87 -2.52 -12.64
CA ASN A 131 1.24 -3.93 -12.70
C ASN A 131 2.69 -4.06 -13.17
N PHE A 132 3.61 -3.77 -12.25
CA PHE A 132 5.03 -4.06 -12.45
C PHE A 132 5.19 -5.57 -12.66
N GLU A 133 5.76 -5.98 -13.79
CA GLU A 133 5.95 -7.39 -14.12
C GLU A 133 6.58 -8.13 -12.95
N VAL A 134 5.91 -9.20 -12.52
CA VAL A 134 6.45 -10.13 -11.53
C VAL A 134 7.44 -11.01 -12.27
N SER A 135 8.73 -10.67 -12.23
CA SER A 135 9.78 -11.63 -12.56
C SER A 135 9.91 -12.64 -11.40
N CYS A 136 8.90 -13.48 -11.23
CA CYS A 136 8.99 -14.61 -10.33
C CYS A 136 8.43 -15.83 -11.07
N LEU A 137 9.28 -16.46 -11.87
CA LEU A 137 9.42 -17.92 -12.02
C LEU A 137 10.60 -18.21 -12.97
N ASP A 138 11.82 -17.88 -12.55
CA ASP A 138 12.96 -18.74 -12.86
C ASP A 138 13.17 -19.61 -11.62
N LYS A 139 12.63 -20.83 -11.67
CA LYS A 139 12.96 -21.94 -10.78
C LYS A 139 13.99 -22.82 -11.48
#